data_AF-A0A846AHZ5-F1
#
_entry.id   AF-A0A846AHZ5-F1
#
_cell.length_a   1.000
_cell.length_b   1.000
_cell.length_c   1.000
_cell.angle_alpha   90.00
_cell.angle_beta   90.00
_cell.angle_gamma   90.00
#
_symmetry.space_group_name_H-M   'P 1'
#
loop_
_entity.id
_entity.type
_entity.pdbx_description
1 polymer ?
#
loop_
_entity_poly.entity_id
_entity_poly.type
_entity_poly.pdbx_seq_one_letter_code
_entity_poly.pdbx_strand_id
1 'polypeptide(L)'
;MAYKCNLSNGQQVYIENQGMQTVVTLLSASPGQQQQASTGFQTGKWTVVPTLFKTATGVILRIESEQGQSFVQLQAGGISTISGTPTLSDAEVLSLQEVEATPSTSMPPMEPMKPMEPMKPMEPMKPMKMGDMEMKMNPMQMRMGNMSMEMGSSSSATSGKRFCPQCGAPVQTSDRFCSSCGYQL
;
A
#
# COMPACT_ATOMS: atom_id res chain seq x y z
N MET A 1 1.23 -13.31 18.25
CA MET A 1 0.01 -12.81 18.94
C MET A 1 -0.19 -11.37 18.54
N ALA A 2 -1.40 -10.95 18.17
CA ALA A 2 -1.65 -9.56 17.77
C ALA A 2 -2.88 -8.98 18.47
N TYR A 3 -2.83 -7.69 18.73
CA TYR A 3 -3.88 -6.92 19.38
C TYR A 3 -4.11 -5.62 18.63
N LYS A 4 -5.35 -5.16 18.58
CA LYS A 4 -5.72 -3.85 18.08
C LYS A 4 -6.38 -3.03 19.19
N CYS A 5 -6.23 -1.71 19.09
CA CYS A 5 -6.93 -0.77 19.93
C CYS A 5 -7.30 0.47 19.12
N ASN A 6 -8.53 0.94 19.28
CA ASN A 6 -8.96 2.21 18.71
C ASN A 6 -8.54 3.33 19.67
N LEU A 7 -7.78 4.29 19.16
CA LEU A 7 -7.40 5.49 19.87
C LEU A 7 -8.40 6.62 19.58
N SER A 8 -8.26 7.73 20.30
CA SER A 8 -9.03 8.96 20.03
C SER A 8 -8.72 9.50 18.63
N ASN A 9 -9.64 10.27 18.03
CA ASN A 9 -9.45 11.00 16.76
C ASN A 9 -9.28 10.12 15.49
N GLY A 10 -9.87 8.92 15.46
CA GLY A 10 -9.82 8.05 14.27
C GLY A 10 -8.45 7.39 14.04
N GLN A 11 -7.60 7.36 15.08
CA GLN A 11 -6.35 6.61 15.08
C GLN A 11 -6.59 5.19 15.58
N GLN A 12 -5.82 4.24 15.05
CA GLN A 12 -5.85 2.85 15.47
C GLN A 12 -4.41 2.38 15.69
N VAL A 13 -4.19 1.60 16.74
CA VAL A 13 -2.90 0.97 17.00
C VAL A 13 -3.05 -0.53 16.92
N TYR A 14 -2.10 -1.15 16.24
CA TYR A 14 -1.93 -2.59 16.17
C TYR A 14 -0.60 -2.95 16.82
N ILE A 15 -0.61 -3.99 17.65
CA ILE A 15 0.54 -4.44 18.42
C ILE A 15 0.66 -5.92 18.14
N GLU A 16 1.79 -6.34 17.59
CA GLU A 16 2.02 -7.73 17.20
C GLU A 16 3.34 -8.23 17.76
N ASN A 17 3.33 -9.43 18.32
CA ASN A 17 4.55 -10.16 18.67
C ASN A 17 4.89 -11.15 17.57
N GLN A 18 5.95 -10.84 16.81
CA GLN A 18 6.51 -11.65 15.74
C GLN A 18 7.81 -12.31 16.24
N GLY A 19 7.69 -13.52 16.79
CA GLY A 19 8.84 -14.24 17.35
C GLY A 19 9.40 -13.57 18.60
N MET A 20 10.53 -12.85 18.48
CA MET A 20 11.16 -12.10 19.58
C MET A 20 10.99 -10.58 19.44
N GLN A 21 10.27 -10.12 18.41
CA GLN A 21 10.11 -8.71 18.11
C GLN A 21 8.66 -8.29 18.34
N THR A 22 8.47 -7.17 19.03
CA THR A 22 7.17 -6.49 19.06
C THR A 22 7.13 -5.45 17.96
N VAL A 23 6.17 -5.58 17.06
CA VAL A 23 5.87 -4.61 16.00
C VAL A 23 4.65 -3.82 16.42
N VAL A 24 4.80 -2.50 16.47
CA VAL A 24 3.73 -1.56 16.77
C VAL A 24 3.43 -0.78 15.50
N THR A 25 2.18 -0.82 15.05
CA THR A 25 1.70 -0.13 13.85
C THR A 25 0.63 0.87 14.24
N LEU A 26 0.89 2.15 13.97
CA LEU A 26 -0.05 3.24 14.16
C LEU A 26 -0.68 3.61 12.81
N LEU A 27 -2.00 3.55 12.74
CA LEU A 27 -2.82 3.98 11.62
C LEU A 27 -3.54 5.26 12.00
N SER A 28 -3.48 6.26 11.12
CA SER A 28 -4.22 7.52 11.27
C SER A 28 -5.07 7.73 10.03
N ALA A 29 -6.39 7.84 10.22
CA ALA A 29 -7.33 8.11 9.14
C ALA A 29 -7.80 9.57 9.24
N SER A 30 -7.63 10.31 8.14
CA SER A 30 -8.15 11.67 7.97
C SER A 30 -8.92 11.75 6.64
N PRO A 31 -9.89 12.67 6.49
CA PRO A 31 -10.64 12.80 5.23
C PRO A 31 -9.70 12.93 4.03
N GLY A 32 -9.72 11.93 3.14
CA GLY A 32 -8.89 11.91 1.93
C GLY A 32 -7.45 11.40 2.10
N GLN A 33 -6.97 11.07 3.31
CA GLN A 33 -5.64 10.47 3.53
C GLN A 33 -5.62 9.46 4.68
N GLN A 34 -5.08 8.27 4.41
CA GLN A 34 -4.77 7.25 5.41
C GLN A 34 -3.25 7.11 5.51
N GLN A 35 -2.71 7.31 6.70
CA GLN A 35 -1.29 7.19 6.99
C GLN A 35 -1.04 6.00 7.93
N GLN A 36 0.05 5.29 7.68
CA GLN A 36 0.48 4.14 8.48
C GLN A 36 1.96 4.28 8.81
N ALA A 37 2.30 4.10 10.08
CA ALA A 37 3.68 4.02 10.57
C ALA A 37 3.85 2.74 11.37
N SER A 38 4.93 1.99 11.12
CA SER A 38 5.24 0.75 11.84
C SER A 38 6.65 0.80 12.40
N THR A 39 6.83 0.33 13.63
CA THR A 39 8.13 0.29 14.31
C THR A 39 8.25 -1.00 15.09
N GLY A 40 9.38 -1.68 14.94
CA GLY A 40 9.65 -2.95 15.58
C GLY A 40 10.74 -2.85 16.65
N PHE A 41 10.53 -3.53 17.78
CA PHE A 41 11.39 -3.50 18.95
C PHE A 41 11.74 -4.93 19.39
N GLN A 42 13.02 -5.18 19.71
CA GLN A 42 13.45 -6.44 20.31
C GLN A 42 13.02 -6.45 21.78
N THR A 43 11.84 -7.01 22.04
CA THR A 43 11.29 -7.13 23.40
C THR A 43 11.27 -8.57 23.90
N GLY A 44 11.48 -9.56 23.04
CA GLY A 44 11.25 -10.97 23.36
C GLY A 44 9.79 -11.41 23.22
N LYS A 45 9.53 -12.68 23.57
CA LYS A 45 8.19 -13.26 23.59
C LYS A 45 7.37 -12.72 24.75
N TRP A 46 6.13 -12.35 24.49
CA TRP A 46 5.22 -11.87 25.52
C TRP A 46 4.86 -12.99 26.49
N THR A 47 4.93 -12.69 27.79
CA THR A 47 4.47 -13.56 28.87
C THR A 47 3.08 -13.15 29.35
N VAL A 48 2.72 -11.87 29.16
CA VAL A 48 1.43 -11.29 29.51
C VAL A 48 0.88 -10.50 28.32
N VAL A 49 -0.44 -10.40 28.22
CA VAL A 49 -1.10 -9.53 27.24
C VAL A 49 -0.62 -8.10 27.45
N PRO A 50 -0.18 -7.39 26.39
CA PRO A 50 0.26 -6.00 26.51
C PRO A 50 -0.85 -5.11 27.07
N THR A 51 -0.48 -4.00 27.70
CA THR A 51 -1.46 -3.04 28.23
C THR A 51 -1.19 -1.66 27.64
N LEU A 52 -2.23 -1.02 27.11
CA LEU A 52 -2.16 0.37 26.65
C LEU A 52 -2.74 1.31 27.71
N PHE A 53 -2.03 2.40 27.94
CA PHE A 53 -2.38 3.45 28.87
C PHE A 53 -2.48 4.77 28.13
N LYS A 54 -3.63 5.41 28.16
CA LYS A 54 -3.81 6.77 27.64
C LYS A 54 -3.47 7.77 28.73
N THR A 55 -2.52 8.66 28.46
CA THR A 55 -2.08 9.74 29.35
C THR A 55 -2.39 11.10 28.75
N ALA A 56 -2.15 12.18 29.49
CA ALA A 56 -2.33 13.54 28.99
C ALA A 56 -1.42 13.89 27.80
N THR A 57 -0.27 13.22 27.67
CA THR A 57 0.76 13.52 26.66
C THR A 57 0.78 12.55 25.48
N GLY A 58 0.03 11.43 25.55
CA GLY A 58 0.00 10.43 24.50
C GLY A 58 -0.49 9.08 24.98
N VAL A 59 -0.04 8.01 24.32
CA VAL A 59 -0.37 6.64 24.71
C VAL A 59 0.91 5.90 25.05
N ILE A 60 0.87 5.10 26.11
CA ILE A 60 1.99 4.31 26.60
C ILE A 60 1.59 2.84 26.52
N LEU A 61 2.39 2.07 25.82
CA LEU A 61 2.29 0.63 25.71
C LEU A 61 3.28 -0.01 26.70
N ARG A 62 2.75 -0.79 27.63
CA ARG A 62 3.53 -1.67 28.52
C ARG A 62 3.55 -3.08 27.94
N ILE A 63 4.75 -3.62 27.82
CA ILE A 63 5.01 -4.98 27.36
C ILE A 63 5.75 -5.72 28.48
N GLU A 64 5.25 -6.91 28.81
CA GLU A 64 5.92 -7.84 29.71
C GLU A 64 6.27 -9.09 28.93
N SER A 65 7.57 -9.40 28.93
CA SER A 65 8.16 -10.48 28.14
C SER A 65 9.14 -11.29 28.97
N GLU A 66 9.67 -12.34 28.36
CA GLU A 66 10.77 -13.13 28.94
C GLU A 66 12.04 -12.31 29.21
N GLN A 67 12.20 -11.15 28.55
CA GLN A 67 13.35 -10.25 28.72
C GLN A 67 13.12 -9.18 29.79
N GLY A 68 11.91 -9.12 30.38
CA GLY A 68 11.52 -8.15 31.39
C GLY A 68 10.42 -7.20 30.92
N GLN A 69 10.34 -6.05 31.58
CA GLN A 69 9.30 -5.05 31.31
C GLN A 69 9.84 -3.95 30.39
N SER A 70 9.10 -3.65 29.32
CA SER A 70 9.42 -2.61 28.35
C SER A 70 8.27 -1.63 28.18
N PHE A 71 8.59 -0.36 27.94
CA PHE A 71 7.62 0.69 27.69
C PHE A 71 7.86 1.35 26.33
N VAL A 72 6.78 1.51 25.57
CA VAL A 72 6.77 2.17 24.26
C VAL A 72 5.81 3.34 24.32
N GLN A 73 6.25 4.51 23.88
CA GLN A 73 5.40 5.69 23.72
C GLN A 73 4.89 5.79 22.29
N LEU A 74 3.60 6.10 22.17
CA LEU A 74 2.96 6.46 20.93
C LEU A 74 2.52 7.93 21.02
N GLN A 75 3.09 8.76 20.15
CA GLN A 75 2.76 10.18 20.03
C GLN A 75 2.39 10.49 18.57
N ALA A 76 1.79 11.66 18.32
CA ALA A 76 1.49 12.12 16.97
C ALA A 76 2.74 12.16 16.05
N GLY A 77 3.92 12.39 16.63
CA GLY A 77 5.19 12.45 15.89
C GLY A 77 5.87 11.10 15.63
N GLY A 78 5.38 10.00 16.21
CA GLY A 78 5.97 8.67 16.00
C GLY A 78 5.87 7.73 17.20
N ILE A 79 6.53 6.58 17.05
CA ILE A 79 6.57 5.49 18.03
C ILE A 79 8.01 5.37 18.52
N SER A 80 8.22 5.39 19.84
CA SER A 80 9.55 5.33 20.45
C SER A 80 9.56 4.52 21.74
N THR A 81 10.67 3.86 22.04
CA THR A 81 10.88 3.14 23.31
C THR A 81 11.32 4.13 24.40
N ILE A 82 10.82 3.97 25.62
CA ILE A 82 11.27 4.75 26.79
C ILE A 82 12.09 3.85 27.71
N SER A 83 13.25 4.34 28.15
CA SER A 83 14.04 3.71 29.21
C SER A 83 13.58 4.25 30.57
N GLY A 84 12.89 3.41 31.38
CA GLY A 84 12.41 3.75 32.71
C GLY A 84 10.90 3.57 32.89
N THR A 85 10.40 3.71 34.11
CA THR A 85 8.96 3.62 34.40
C THR A 85 8.29 4.97 34.14
N PRO A 86 7.38 5.06 33.16
CA PRO A 86 6.65 6.29 32.90
C PRO A 86 5.68 6.61 34.04
N THR A 87 5.35 7.89 34.18
CA THR A 87 4.33 8.33 35.14
C THR A 87 2.93 7.99 34.61
N LEU A 88 2.20 7.15 35.34
CA LEU A 88 0.88 6.62 34.96
C LEU A 88 -0.24 7.07 35.93
N SER A 89 0.00 8.08 36.78
CA SER A 89 -0.86 8.46 37.90
C SER A 89 -2.31 8.82 37.53
N ASP A 90 -2.57 9.25 36.29
CA ASP A 90 -3.90 9.55 35.75
C ASP A 90 -4.16 8.84 34.42
N ALA A 91 -3.53 7.68 34.22
CA ALA A 91 -3.61 6.98 32.95
C ALA A 91 -4.88 6.12 32.85
N GLU A 92 -5.64 6.28 31.77
CA GLU A 92 -6.79 5.44 31.45
C GLU A 92 -6.32 4.16 30.73
N VAL A 93 -6.71 2.99 31.23
CA VAL A 93 -6.37 1.71 30.58
C VAL A 93 -7.27 1.51 29.36
N LEU A 94 -6.67 1.38 28.19
CA LEU A 94 -7.40 1.12 26.95
C LEU A 94 -7.60 -0.38 26.75
N SER A 95 -8.80 -0.76 26.32
CA SER A 95 -9.13 -2.16 26.02
C SER A 95 -8.47 -2.59 24.71
N LEU A 96 -7.69 -3.67 24.77
CA LEU A 96 -7.15 -4.35 23.60
C LEU A 96 -8.15 -5.39 23.09
N GLN A 97 -8.31 -5.46 21.77
CA GLN A 97 -9.02 -6.53 21.09
C GLN A 97 -8.01 -7.43 20.40
N GLU A 98 -8.00 -8.72 20.72
CA GLU A 98 -7.16 -9.70 20.04
C GLU A 98 -7.53 -9.80 18.55
N VAL A 99 -6.51 -9.88 17.70
CA VAL A 99 -6.65 -10.07 16.26
C VAL A 99 -5.62 -11.09 15.78
N GLU A 100 -5.94 -11.81 14.71
CA GLU A 100 -5.04 -12.83 14.17
C GLU A 100 -3.88 -12.22 13.36
N ALA A 101 -4.06 -11.02 12.79
CA ALA A 101 -3.03 -10.31 12.03
C ALA A 101 -3.25 -8.79 12.00
N THR A 102 -2.18 -8.03 11.76
CA THR A 102 -2.27 -6.62 11.38
C THR A 102 -2.79 -6.50 9.94
N PRO A 103 -3.50 -5.41 9.59
CA PRO A 103 -3.88 -5.16 8.21
C PRO A 103 -2.60 -4.87 7.43
N SER A 104 -2.02 -5.92 6.85
CA SER A 104 -0.91 -5.83 5.92
C SER A 104 -1.37 -4.96 4.75
N THR A 105 -0.64 -3.88 4.46
CA THR A 105 -0.71 -3.18 3.17
C THR A 105 -0.08 -4.03 2.05
N SER A 106 0.08 -5.34 2.24
CA SER A 106 0.30 -6.27 1.15
C SER A 106 -1.01 -6.39 0.40
N MET A 107 -1.02 -5.96 -0.86
CA MET A 107 -1.97 -6.47 -1.83
C MET A 107 -2.14 -7.98 -1.60
N PRO A 108 -3.38 -8.52 -1.63
CA PRO A 108 -3.59 -9.94 -1.41
C PRO A 108 -2.59 -10.72 -2.26
N PRO A 109 -1.88 -11.72 -1.71
CA PRO A 109 -1.00 -12.55 -2.52
C PRO A 109 -1.87 -13.09 -3.66
N MET A 110 -1.54 -12.73 -4.90
CA MET A 110 -2.13 -13.40 -6.04
C MET A 110 -1.82 -14.87 -5.82
N GLU A 111 -2.87 -15.67 -5.59
CA GLU A 111 -2.71 -17.11 -5.55
C GLU A 111 -1.93 -17.52 -6.80
N PRO A 112 -0.87 -18.34 -6.68
CA PRO A 112 -0.17 -18.81 -7.86
C PRO A 112 -1.22 -19.50 -8.74
N MET A 113 -1.49 -18.89 -9.91
CA MET A 113 -2.45 -19.43 -10.86
C MET A 113 -2.07 -20.89 -11.06
N LYS A 114 -2.97 -21.80 -10.69
CA LYS A 114 -2.78 -23.22 -10.95
C LYS A 114 -2.37 -23.38 -12.42
N PRO A 115 -1.35 -24.21 -12.75
CA PRO A 115 -1.03 -24.50 -14.14
C PRO A 115 -2.33 -24.92 -14.82
N MET A 116 -2.75 -24.16 -15.84
CA MET A 116 -3.94 -24.49 -16.60
C MET A 116 -3.74 -25.90 -17.15
N GLU A 117 -4.62 -26.82 -16.80
CA GLU A 117 -4.65 -28.13 -17.42
C GLU A 117 -4.78 -27.94 -18.94
N PRO A 118 -4.07 -28.74 -19.75
CA PRO A 118 -4.10 -28.59 -21.20
C PRO A 118 -5.54 -28.71 -21.68
N MET A 119 -6.06 -27.61 -22.24
CA MET A 119 -7.40 -27.56 -22.81
C MET A 119 -7.53 -28.66 -23.86
N LYS A 120 -8.50 -29.56 -23.67
CA LYS A 120 -8.89 -30.50 -24.72
C LYS A 120 -9.36 -29.70 -25.94
N PRO A 121 -9.07 -30.17 -27.17
CA PRO A 121 -9.51 -29.49 -28.38
C PRO A 121 -11.05 -29.35 -28.37
N MET A 122 -11.53 -28.11 -28.43
CA MET A 122 -12.96 -27.83 -28.58
C MET A 122 -13.41 -28.23 -29.98
N GLU A 123 -14.55 -28.92 -30.05
CA GLU A 123 -15.25 -29.19 -31.30
C GLU A 123 -15.79 -27.87 -31.91
N PRO A 124 -15.84 -27.75 -33.24
CA PRO A 124 -16.16 -26.50 -33.91
C PRO A 124 -17.60 -26.04 -33.62
N MET A 125 -17.71 -24.86 -33.00
CA MET A 125 -19.00 -24.20 -32.76
C MET A 125 -19.62 -23.74 -34.08
N LYS A 126 -20.89 -24.08 -34.29
CA LYS A 126 -21.73 -23.51 -35.34
C LYS A 126 -21.93 -22.00 -35.09
N PRO A 127 -21.98 -21.16 -36.15
CA PRO A 127 -22.07 -19.72 -35.99
C PRO A 127 -23.44 -19.29 -35.43
N MET A 128 -23.44 -18.59 -34.30
CA MET A 128 -24.57 -17.79 -33.84
C MET A 128 -24.65 -16.50 -34.67
N LYS A 129 -25.77 -16.27 -35.35
CA LYS A 129 -26.06 -15.01 -36.04
C LYS A 129 -26.56 -13.97 -35.02
N MET A 130 -25.84 -12.86 -34.89
CA MET A 130 -26.29 -11.68 -34.13
C MET A 130 -26.34 -10.46 -35.07
N GLY A 131 -27.41 -10.36 -35.86
CA GLY A 131 -27.82 -9.12 -36.57
C GLY A 131 -26.82 -8.45 -37.52
N ASP A 132 -27.17 -7.23 -37.97
CA ASP A 132 -26.49 -6.35 -38.95
C ASP A 132 -25.14 -5.76 -38.46
N MET A 133 -24.27 -6.58 -37.87
CA MET A 133 -22.94 -6.14 -37.46
C MET A 133 -21.90 -6.58 -38.50
N GLU A 134 -21.70 -5.75 -39.54
CA GLU A 134 -20.63 -5.94 -40.53
C GLU A 134 -19.28 -5.48 -39.96
N MET A 135 -18.37 -6.43 -39.75
CA MET A 135 -16.97 -6.17 -39.42
C MET A 135 -16.11 -6.51 -40.66
N LYS A 136 -15.65 -5.49 -41.40
CA LYS A 136 -14.76 -5.68 -42.56
C LYS A 136 -13.30 -5.59 -42.11
N MET A 137 -12.58 -6.71 -42.20
CA MET A 137 -11.14 -6.74 -42.00
C MET A 137 -10.44 -6.33 -43.30
N ASN A 138 -9.95 -5.08 -43.29
CA ASN A 138 -9.11 -4.38 -44.29
C ASN A 138 -9.83 -3.35 -45.18
N PRO A 139 -9.70 -2.04 -44.90
CA PRO A 139 -9.19 -1.41 -43.66
C PRO A 139 -10.26 -1.43 -42.55
N MET A 140 -9.80 -1.47 -41.30
CA MET A 140 -10.62 -1.67 -40.10
C MET A 140 -11.52 -0.45 -39.84
N GLN A 141 -12.82 -0.57 -40.12
CA GLN A 141 -13.81 0.49 -39.86
C GLN A 141 -14.85 -0.01 -38.84
N MET A 142 -14.94 0.66 -37.69
CA MET A 142 -15.99 0.45 -36.69
C MET A 142 -17.00 1.58 -36.77
N ARG A 143 -18.26 1.25 -37.08
CA ARG A 143 -19.40 2.18 -37.11
C ARG A 143 -20.35 1.87 -35.95
N MET A 144 -20.64 2.86 -35.11
CA MET A 144 -21.63 2.74 -34.04
C MET A 144 -22.63 3.90 -34.23
N GLY A 145 -23.72 3.63 -34.95
CA GLY A 145 -24.72 4.66 -35.31
C GLY A 145 -24.20 5.69 -36.31
N ASN A 146 -24.45 6.98 -36.03
CA ASN A 146 -24.07 8.13 -36.87
C ASN A 146 -22.63 8.64 -36.64
N MET A 147 -21.83 7.97 -35.81
CA MET A 147 -20.48 8.40 -35.48
C MET A 147 -19.44 7.49 -36.17
N SER A 148 -18.76 8.02 -37.18
CA SER A 148 -17.67 7.35 -37.89
C SER A 148 -16.31 7.95 -37.51
N MET A 149 -15.44 7.15 -36.91
CA MET A 149 -14.01 7.47 -36.76
C MET A 149 -13.22 6.82 -37.89
N GLU A 150 -12.65 7.66 -38.76
CA GLU A 150 -11.68 7.25 -39.77
C GLU A 150 -10.27 7.62 -39.26
N MET A 151 -9.44 6.60 -39.03
CA MET A 151 -8.01 6.79 -38.79
C MET A 151 -7.25 6.33 -40.03
N GLY A 152 -7.06 7.27 -40.95
CA GLY A 152 -6.28 7.06 -42.16
C GLY A 152 -5.72 8.38 -42.67
N SER A 153 -4.41 8.40 -42.87
CA SER A 153 -3.62 9.41 -43.61
C SER A 153 -3.09 10.60 -42.81
N SER A 154 -1.95 10.31 -42.16
CA SER A 154 -0.66 11.00 -42.32
C SER A 154 -0.57 12.53 -42.26
N SER A 155 0.41 12.96 -41.45
CA SER A 155 1.23 14.18 -41.52
C SER A 155 0.76 15.43 -40.76
N SER A 156 1.27 15.60 -39.53
CA SER A 156 2.16 16.74 -39.22
C SER A 156 2.73 16.69 -37.80
N ALA A 157 4.06 16.80 -37.74
CA ALA A 157 4.90 17.16 -36.59
C ALA A 157 5.00 16.16 -35.43
N THR A 158 5.66 15.02 -35.66
CA THR A 158 6.45 14.35 -34.62
C THR A 158 7.63 15.24 -34.22
N SER A 159 7.37 16.27 -33.43
CA SER A 159 8.39 16.84 -32.55
C SER A 159 8.71 15.76 -31.52
N GLY A 160 9.75 14.96 -31.81
CA GLY A 160 10.25 13.91 -30.93
C GLY A 160 10.67 14.52 -29.60
N LYS A 161 9.75 14.53 -28.63
CA LYS A 161 10.08 14.84 -27.24
C LYS A 161 10.90 13.65 -26.74
N ARG A 162 12.22 13.83 -26.70
CA ARG A 162 13.13 12.86 -26.06
C ARG A 162 13.12 13.15 -24.56
N PHE A 163 13.50 12.16 -23.76
CA PHE A 163 13.67 12.33 -22.32
C PHE A 163 15.11 12.04 -21.95
N CYS A 164 15.67 12.80 -21.01
CA CYS A 164 17.02 12.58 -20.53
C CYS A 164 17.12 11.21 -19.86
N PRO A 165 18.07 10.33 -20.25
CA PRO A 165 18.20 9.00 -19.66
C PRO A 165 18.67 9.05 -18.19
N GLN A 166 19.25 10.17 -17.76
CA GLN A 166 19.82 10.32 -16.42
C GLN A 166 18.80 10.84 -15.39
N CYS A 167 17.91 11.76 -15.78
CA CYS A 167 16.96 12.39 -14.85
C CYS A 167 15.49 12.34 -15.29
N GLY A 168 15.19 11.83 -16.49
CA GLY A 168 13.83 11.74 -17.01
C GLY A 168 13.21 13.06 -17.48
N ALA A 169 13.93 14.18 -17.41
CA ALA A 169 13.42 15.48 -17.87
C ALA A 169 13.16 15.49 -19.39
N PRO A 170 12.10 16.18 -19.88
CA PRO A 170 11.85 16.33 -21.30
C PRO A 170 12.94 17.20 -21.95
N VAL A 171 13.51 16.71 -23.05
CA VAL A 171 14.58 17.38 -23.80
C VAL A 171 14.24 17.44 -25.29
N GLN A 172 14.66 18.50 -25.96
CA GLN A 172 14.46 18.65 -27.40
C GLN A 172 15.47 17.80 -28.17
N THR A 173 15.15 17.43 -29.41
CA THR A 173 16.07 16.72 -30.29
C THR A 173 17.32 17.54 -30.63
N SER A 174 17.26 18.86 -30.52
CA SER A 174 18.35 19.80 -30.77
C SER A 174 19.25 20.03 -29.54
N ASP A 175 18.87 19.58 -28.35
CA ASP A 175 19.62 19.83 -27.12
C ASP A 175 20.84 18.91 -27.04
N ARG A 176 22.02 19.51 -26.79
CA ARG A 176 23.27 18.76 -26.52
C ARG A 176 23.45 18.44 -25.04
N PHE A 177 22.77 19.18 -24.17
CA PHE A 177 22.85 19.03 -22.72
C PHE A 177 21.45 19.17 -22.11
N CYS A 178 21.17 18.37 -21.09
CA CYS A 178 19.92 18.43 -20.34
C CYS A 178 19.92 19.67 -19.43
N SER A 179 18.95 20.56 -19.61
CA SER A 179 18.79 21.77 -18.78
C SER A 179 18.47 21.47 -17.31
N SER A 180 17.99 20.25 -17.00
CA SER A 180 17.61 19.86 -15.64
C SER A 180 18.75 19.25 -14.83
N CYS A 181 19.75 18.61 -15.46
CA CYS A 181 20.81 17.90 -14.74
C CYS A 181 22.22 18.11 -15.31
N GLY A 182 22.38 18.82 -16.43
CA GLY A 182 23.66 19.08 -17.08
C GLY A 182 24.25 17.90 -17.87
N TYR A 183 23.54 16.77 -17.94
CA TYR A 183 24.00 15.58 -18.69
C TYR A 183 24.04 15.82 -20.20
N GLN A 184 25.09 15.35 -20.87
CA GLN A 184 25.22 15.47 -22.33
C GLN A 184 24.37 14.40 -23.04
N LEU A 185 23.46 14.83 -23.92
CA LEU A 185 22.43 14.01 -24.60
C LEU A 185 22.92 13.32 -25.87
#